data_AF-A0A1E4JHA2-F1
#
_entry.id   AF-A0A1E4JHA2-F1
#
_cell.length_a   1.000
_cell.length_b   1.000
_cell.length_c   1.000
_cell.angle_alpha   90.00
_cell.angle_beta   90.00
_cell.angle_gamma   90.00
#
_symmetry.space_group_name_H-M   'P 1'
#
loop_
_entity.id
_entity.type
_entity.pdbx_description
1 polymer ?
#
loop_
_entity_poly.entity_id
_entity_poly.type
_entity_poly.pdbx_seq_one_letter_code
_entity_poly.pdbx_strand_id
1 'polypeptide(L)'
;MSRIGKKPVLIPSGVSASIEGSQLSVKGPKGTLSMAMLDDISYGVEDGQIVVKPANGSKQARAFWGMHRTLVQNLVTGVTEGFSKTLEITGVGYRANLQGKNLKLQLGYSHDVDFAVPEGITIATPDQTTVQISGIDRQQVGQVAAEIRRWRRPEPYKGKGIKYRGEFIFRKEGKKK
;
A
#
# COMPACT_ATOMS: atom_id res chain seq x y z
N MET A 1 14.03 16.89 15.37
CA MET A 1 14.32 17.00 13.92
C MET A 1 14.05 15.66 13.26
N SER A 2 13.38 15.62 12.11
CA SER A 2 13.15 14.37 11.37
C SER A 2 14.45 13.91 10.69
N ARG A 3 14.95 12.71 11.03
CA ARG A 3 16.12 12.11 10.36
C ARG A 3 15.80 11.65 8.94
N ILE A 4 14.53 11.35 8.68
CA ILE A 4 14.04 10.85 7.39
C ILE A 4 13.90 11.99 6.38
N GLY A 5 13.36 13.15 6.80
CA GLY A 5 13.19 14.31 5.93
C GLY A 5 14.50 14.91 5.40
N LYS A 6 15.60 14.77 6.14
CA LYS A 6 16.94 15.24 5.72
C LYS A 6 17.52 14.47 4.53
N LYS A 7 17.07 13.23 4.31
CA LYS A 7 17.62 12.40 3.24
C LYS A 7 16.90 12.75 1.93
N PRO A 8 17.63 13.15 0.88
CA PRO A 8 17.02 13.34 -0.42
C PRO A 8 16.43 12.02 -0.95
N VAL A 9 15.52 12.13 -1.92
CA VAL A 9 14.96 10.99 -2.65
C VAL A 9 15.67 10.91 -3.99
N LEU A 10 16.38 9.82 -4.25
CA LEU A 10 17.07 9.62 -5.52
C LEU A 10 16.06 9.25 -6.60
N ILE A 11 16.19 9.84 -7.79
CA ILE A 11 15.41 9.48 -8.97
C ILE A 11 16.23 8.46 -9.77
N PRO A 12 15.80 7.18 -9.85
CA PRO A 12 16.48 6.17 -10.66
C PRO A 12 16.30 6.44 -12.16
N SER A 13 17.14 5.84 -12.99
CA SER A 13 17.08 6.00 -14.44
C SER A 13 15.73 5.58 -15.01
N GLY A 14 15.21 6.36 -15.96
CA GLY A 14 13.90 6.12 -16.59
C GLY A 14 12.70 6.62 -15.78
N VAL A 15 12.94 7.36 -14.68
CA VAL A 15 11.90 8.08 -13.93
C VAL A 15 12.09 9.58 -14.13
N SER A 16 11.00 10.30 -14.37
CA SER A 16 10.99 11.77 -14.40
C SER A 16 10.02 12.30 -13.35
N ALA A 17 10.40 13.41 -12.72
CA ALA A 17 9.54 14.16 -11.80
C ALA A 17 9.31 15.56 -12.36
N SER A 18 8.05 15.99 -12.39
CA SER A 18 7.65 17.34 -12.76
C SER A 18 6.87 18.00 -11.61
N ILE A 19 7.07 19.29 -11.45
CA ILE A 19 6.31 20.13 -10.53
C ILE A 19 5.49 21.09 -11.38
N GLU A 20 4.17 20.99 -11.27
CA GLU A 20 3.21 21.84 -11.98
C GLU A 20 2.30 22.52 -10.94
N GLY A 21 2.51 23.81 -10.72
CA GLY A 21 1.78 24.57 -9.70
C GLY A 21 1.95 23.96 -8.30
N SER A 22 0.86 23.46 -7.73
CA SER A 22 0.82 22.81 -6.41
C SER A 22 0.78 21.27 -6.50
N GLN A 23 1.20 20.67 -7.63
CA GLN A 23 1.19 19.22 -7.82
C GLN A 23 2.57 18.70 -8.24
N LEU A 24 3.04 17.66 -7.54
CA LEU A 24 4.23 16.91 -7.90
C LEU A 24 3.79 15.63 -8.62
N SER A 25 4.23 15.47 -9.86
CA SER A 25 3.96 14.30 -10.69
C SER A 25 5.25 13.52 -10.92
N VAL A 26 5.17 12.20 -10.82
CA VAL A 26 6.29 11.28 -11.04
C VAL A 26 5.85 10.25 -12.08
N LYS A 27 6.61 10.16 -13.17
CA LYS A 27 6.38 9.24 -14.28
C LYS A 27 7.51 8.22 -14.34
N GLY A 28 7.16 6.95 -14.50
CA GLY A 28 8.12 5.86 -14.62
C GLY A 28 7.58 4.71 -15.46
N PRO A 29 8.26 3.55 -15.46
CA PRO A 29 7.93 2.42 -16.33
C PRO A 29 6.55 1.81 -16.03
N LYS A 30 6.05 1.88 -14.79
CA LYS A 30 4.76 1.29 -14.40
C LYS A 30 3.57 2.23 -14.52
N GLY A 31 3.79 3.51 -14.79
CA GLY A 31 2.73 4.50 -14.89
C GLY A 31 3.13 5.88 -14.37
N THR A 32 2.12 6.71 -14.09
CA THR A 32 2.29 8.06 -13.54
C THR A 32 1.51 8.16 -12.25
N LEU A 33 2.13 8.74 -11.21
CA LEU A 33 1.48 9.07 -9.95
C LEU A 33 1.68 10.54 -9.64
N SER A 34 0.73 11.14 -8.93
CA SER A 34 0.80 12.55 -8.56
C SER A 34 0.38 12.75 -7.11
N MET A 35 0.92 13.79 -6.49
CA MET A 35 0.61 14.19 -5.12
C MET A 35 0.44 15.70 -5.05
N ALA A 36 -0.54 16.14 -4.25
CA ALA A 36 -0.68 17.54 -3.90
C ALA A 36 0.45 18.00 -2.97
N MET A 37 1.06 19.13 -3.32
CA MET A 37 2.07 19.80 -2.51
C MET A 37 1.38 20.64 -1.43
N LEU A 38 2.09 20.87 -0.33
CA LEU A 38 1.66 21.77 0.74
C LEU A 38 2.55 23.01 0.73
N ASP A 39 1.95 24.18 0.94
CA ASP A 39 2.65 25.47 0.94
C ASP A 39 3.69 25.59 2.07
N ASP A 40 3.47 24.87 3.17
CA ASP A 40 4.41 24.78 4.31
C ASP A 40 5.70 24.01 3.98
N ILE A 41 5.80 23.40 2.79
CA ILE A 41 6.93 22.57 2.36
C ILE A 41 7.43 23.02 0.99
N SER A 42 8.74 23.22 0.91
CA SER A 42 9.45 23.43 -0.35
C SER A 42 9.93 22.09 -0.92
N TYR A 43 9.74 21.92 -2.23
CA TYR A 43 10.19 20.77 -3.00
C TYR A 43 11.12 21.27 -4.10
N GLY A 44 12.33 20.74 -4.16
CA GLY A 44 13.30 21.01 -5.21
C GLY A 44 13.63 19.74 -5.97
N VAL A 45 13.73 19.83 -7.29
CA VAL A 45 14.28 18.78 -8.14
C VAL A 45 15.66 19.25 -8.56
N GLU A 46 16.71 18.68 -7.95
CA GLU A 46 18.10 19.07 -8.11
C GLU A 46 18.92 17.81 -8.44
N ASP A 47 19.74 17.84 -9.51
CA ASP A 47 20.73 16.80 -9.84
C ASP A 47 20.21 15.34 -9.79
N GLY A 48 19.00 15.10 -10.31
CA GLY A 48 18.39 13.77 -10.31
C GLY A 48 17.92 13.30 -8.92
N GLN A 49 17.69 14.24 -8.00
CA GLN A 49 17.17 13.99 -6.66
C GLN A 49 16.02 14.94 -6.35
N ILE A 50 15.07 14.47 -5.56
CA ILE A 50 13.99 15.30 -5.00
C ILE A 50 14.35 15.62 -3.56
N VAL A 51 14.55 16.91 -3.31
CA VAL A 51 14.86 17.46 -1.99
C VAL A 51 13.60 18.07 -1.42
N VAL A 52 13.20 17.63 -0.23
CA VAL A 52 12.05 18.17 0.49
C VAL A 52 12.58 18.96 1.69
N LYS A 53 12.17 20.22 1.83
CA LYS A 53 12.59 21.12 2.92
C LYS A 53 11.35 21.78 3.55
N PRO A 54 11.33 22.02 4.87
CA PRO A 54 10.30 22.86 5.47
C PRO A 54 10.41 24.28 4.88
N ALA A 55 9.30 24.88 4.47
CA ALA A 55 9.30 26.27 3.97
C ALA A 55 9.48 27.28 5.13
N ASN A 56 9.01 26.92 6.33
CA ASN A 56 9.09 27.78 7.51
C ASN A 56 9.51 27.00 8.77
N GLY A 57 9.80 27.76 9.84
CA GLY A 57 10.19 27.21 11.14
C GLY A 57 9.03 26.67 11.98
N SER A 58 7.80 26.63 11.46
CA SER A 58 6.60 26.26 12.22
C SER A 58 6.64 24.81 12.71
N LYS A 59 5.83 24.50 13.73
CA LYS A 59 5.67 23.12 14.23
C LYS A 59 5.04 22.22 13.17
N GLN A 60 4.11 22.75 12.37
CA GLN A 60 3.42 22.03 11.30
C GLN A 60 4.38 21.65 10.16
N ALA A 61 5.15 22.61 9.63
CA ALA A 61 6.11 22.35 8.57
C ALA A 61 7.14 21.28 8.98
N ARG A 62 7.62 21.31 10.23
CA ARG A 62 8.54 20.28 10.75
C ARG A 62 7.90 18.90 10.87
N ALA A 63 6.60 18.82 11.19
CA ALA A 63 5.86 17.56 11.28
C ALA A 63 5.61 16.97 9.89
N PHE A 64 5.17 17.80 8.94
CA PHE A 64 4.90 17.38 7.57
C PHE A 64 6.16 17.05 6.77
N TRP A 65 7.30 17.65 7.09
CA TRP A 65 8.57 17.44 6.37
C TRP A 65 8.93 15.96 6.16
N GLY A 66 8.88 15.16 7.23
CA GLY A 66 9.19 13.72 7.14
C GLY A 66 8.13 12.91 6.40
N MET A 67 6.87 13.31 6.55
CA MET A 67 5.72 12.67 5.90
C MET A 67 5.79 12.86 4.39
N HIS A 68 5.92 14.10 3.92
CA HIS A 68 5.98 14.40 2.49
C HIS A 68 7.20 13.80 1.82
N ARG A 69 8.36 13.82 2.46
CA ARG A 69 9.54 13.09 1.94
C ARG A 69 9.23 11.60 1.73
N THR A 70 8.51 10.97 2.66
CA THR A 70 8.10 9.56 2.53
C THR A 70 7.08 9.36 1.41
N LEU A 71 6.14 10.29 1.25
CA LEU A 71 5.17 10.23 0.15
C LEU A 71 5.87 10.33 -1.21
N VAL A 72 6.80 11.29 -1.38
CA VAL A 72 7.61 11.43 -2.60
C VAL A 72 8.40 10.14 -2.89
N GLN A 73 9.03 9.56 -1.87
CA GLN A 73 9.73 8.28 -2.02
C GLN A 73 8.78 7.17 -2.48
N ASN A 74 7.55 7.12 -1.93
CA ASN A 74 6.57 6.13 -2.33
C ASN A 74 6.13 6.31 -3.80
N LEU A 75 6.02 7.55 -4.30
CA LEU A 75 5.73 7.81 -5.72
C LEU A 75 6.82 7.21 -6.61
N VAL A 76 8.10 7.50 -6.31
CA VAL A 76 9.24 7.00 -7.06
C VAL A 76 9.31 5.47 -7.03
N THR A 77 9.26 4.87 -5.83
CA THR A 77 9.26 3.41 -5.67
C THR A 77 8.03 2.76 -6.33
N GLY A 78 6.88 3.41 -6.28
CA GLY A 78 5.64 2.93 -6.88
C GLY A 78 5.71 2.81 -8.40
N VAL A 79 6.26 3.82 -9.08
CA VAL A 79 6.38 3.81 -10.55
C VAL A 79 7.53 2.93 -11.05
N THR A 80 8.48 2.54 -10.20
CA THR A 80 9.60 1.65 -10.55
C THR A 80 9.36 0.20 -10.14
N GLU A 81 9.31 -0.07 -8.85
CA GLU A 81 9.20 -1.40 -8.25
C GLU A 81 7.74 -1.79 -8.02
N GLY A 82 6.87 -0.81 -7.79
CA GLY A 82 5.50 -1.05 -7.34
C GLY A 82 5.43 -1.59 -5.91
N PHE A 83 4.21 -1.80 -5.44
CA PHE A 83 3.94 -2.33 -4.11
C PHE A 83 3.18 -3.63 -4.22
N SER A 84 3.48 -4.56 -3.31
CA SER A 84 2.74 -5.80 -3.15
C SER A 84 2.39 -6.06 -1.70
N LYS A 85 1.18 -6.56 -1.46
CA LYS A 85 0.74 -7.10 -0.18
C LYS A 85 0.20 -8.51 -0.40
N THR A 86 0.66 -9.44 0.42
CA THR A 86 0.20 -10.82 0.38
C THR A 86 -0.66 -11.13 1.58
N LEU A 87 -1.86 -11.65 1.31
CA LEU A 87 -2.80 -12.16 2.29
C LEU A 87 -2.80 -13.69 2.23
N GLU A 88 -2.91 -14.31 3.38
CA GLU A 88 -3.03 -15.75 3.56
C GLU A 88 -4.38 -16.06 4.19
N ILE A 89 -5.07 -17.04 3.61
CA ILE A 89 -6.37 -17.52 4.04
C ILE A 89 -6.18 -18.82 4.80
N THR A 90 -6.66 -18.84 6.04
CA THR A 90 -6.60 -19.98 6.93
C THR A 90 -8.02 -20.40 7.32
N GLY A 91 -8.38 -21.65 7.07
CA GLY A 91 -9.70 -22.16 7.43
C GLY A 91 -10.11 -23.34 6.58
N VAL A 92 -10.89 -24.23 7.16
CA VAL A 92 -11.41 -25.39 6.42
C VAL A 92 -12.49 -24.89 5.46
N GLY A 93 -12.32 -25.15 4.16
CA GLY A 93 -13.22 -24.72 3.10
C GLY A 93 -13.09 -23.25 2.71
N TYR A 94 -12.13 -22.50 3.28
CA TYR A 94 -11.92 -21.11 2.88
C TYR A 94 -11.01 -21.03 1.67
N ARG A 95 -11.47 -20.32 0.64
CA ARG A 95 -10.69 -20.13 -0.60
C ARG A 95 -11.03 -18.83 -1.30
N ALA A 96 -10.06 -18.34 -2.06
CA ALA A 96 -10.19 -17.19 -2.92
C ALA A 96 -9.86 -17.60 -4.36
N ASN A 97 -10.74 -17.23 -5.29
CA ASN A 97 -10.54 -17.45 -6.72
C ASN A 97 -10.77 -16.13 -7.46
N LEU A 98 -9.89 -15.82 -8.40
CA LEU A 98 -10.08 -14.69 -9.30
C LEU A 98 -11.04 -15.09 -10.44
N GLN A 99 -12.11 -14.34 -10.63
CA GLN A 99 -13.09 -14.49 -11.71
C GLN A 99 -13.13 -13.20 -12.55
N GLY A 100 -12.36 -13.18 -13.63
CA GLY A 100 -12.21 -11.97 -14.45
C GLY A 100 -11.62 -10.82 -13.63
N LYS A 101 -12.41 -9.77 -13.40
CA LYS A 101 -12.05 -8.60 -12.58
C LYS A 101 -12.55 -8.67 -11.13
N ASN A 102 -13.26 -9.73 -10.75
CA ASN A 102 -13.79 -9.90 -9.40
C ASN A 102 -13.01 -10.98 -8.64
N LEU A 103 -12.68 -10.71 -7.39
CA LEU A 103 -12.13 -11.69 -6.47
C LEU A 103 -13.28 -12.35 -5.71
N LYS A 104 -13.54 -13.62 -6.03
CA LYS A 104 -14.56 -14.42 -5.37
C LYS A 104 -13.99 -15.09 -4.13
N LEU A 105 -14.55 -14.75 -2.97
CA LEU A 105 -14.11 -15.20 -1.65
C LEU A 105 -15.16 -16.14 -1.04
N GLN A 106 -14.75 -17.37 -0.77
CA GLN A 106 -15.55 -18.35 -0.03
C GLN A 106 -15.01 -18.42 1.40
N LEU A 107 -15.71 -17.78 2.34
CA LEU A 107 -15.23 -17.58 3.72
C LEU A 107 -16.14 -18.27 4.76
N GLY A 108 -16.94 -19.25 4.31
CA GLY A 108 -17.90 -19.97 5.13
C GLY A 108 -19.10 -19.12 5.55
N TYR A 109 -19.49 -18.14 4.73
CA TYR A 109 -20.79 -17.48 4.79
C TYR A 109 -21.83 -18.29 4.01
N SER A 110 -23.13 -17.96 4.16
CA SER A 110 -24.21 -18.60 3.40
C SER A 110 -24.15 -18.31 1.90
N HIS A 111 -23.42 -17.27 1.50
CA HIS A 111 -23.18 -16.87 0.12
C HIS A 111 -21.70 -16.58 -0.08
N ASP A 112 -21.27 -16.63 -1.34
CA ASP A 112 -19.93 -16.22 -1.72
C ASP A 112 -19.83 -14.69 -1.74
N VAL A 113 -18.65 -14.17 -1.39
CA VAL A 113 -18.39 -12.71 -1.39
C VAL A 113 -17.59 -12.36 -2.63
N ASP A 114 -18.21 -11.59 -3.53
CA ASP A 114 -17.53 -11.06 -4.71
C ASP A 114 -16.97 -9.67 -4.42
N PHE A 115 -15.65 -9.54 -4.48
CA PHE A 115 -14.96 -8.27 -4.31
C PHE A 115 -14.54 -7.72 -5.67
N ALA A 116 -15.11 -6.59 -6.08
CA ALA A 116 -14.73 -5.91 -7.31
C ALA A 116 -13.34 -5.28 -7.16
N VAL A 117 -12.40 -5.65 -8.03
CA VAL A 117 -11.03 -5.11 -7.96
C VAL A 117 -11.04 -3.67 -8.51
N PRO A 118 -10.61 -2.67 -7.72
CA PRO A 118 -10.55 -1.29 -8.19
C PRO A 118 -9.46 -1.10 -9.24
N GLU A 119 -9.59 -0.06 -10.05
CA GLU A 119 -8.63 0.27 -11.10
C GLU A 119 -7.23 0.54 -10.54
N GLY A 120 -6.19 0.17 -11.30
CA GLY A 120 -4.79 0.34 -10.87
C GLY A 120 -4.27 -0.74 -9.92
N ILE A 121 -5.11 -1.70 -9.54
CA ILE A 121 -4.73 -2.85 -8.71
C ILE A 121 -4.86 -4.15 -9.49
N THR A 122 -3.83 -4.97 -9.37
CA THR A 122 -3.78 -6.34 -9.90
C THR A 122 -3.85 -7.30 -8.73
N ILE A 123 -4.79 -8.24 -8.78
CA ILE A 123 -4.89 -9.33 -7.81
C ILE A 123 -4.49 -10.63 -8.49
N ALA A 124 -3.59 -11.38 -7.87
CA ALA A 124 -3.21 -12.73 -8.29
C ALA A 124 -3.50 -13.72 -7.15
N THR A 125 -4.10 -14.85 -7.51
CA THR A 125 -4.35 -15.98 -6.59
C THR A 125 -3.56 -17.19 -7.05
N PRO A 126 -2.25 -17.29 -6.72
CA PRO A 126 -1.42 -18.43 -7.16
C PRO A 126 -1.95 -19.74 -6.59
N ASP A 127 -2.46 -19.69 -5.36
CA ASP A 127 -3.14 -20.79 -4.69
C ASP A 127 -4.50 -20.30 -4.21
N GLN A 128 -5.41 -21.23 -3.94
CA GLN A 128 -6.73 -20.93 -3.37
C GLN A 128 -6.66 -20.28 -1.98
N THR A 129 -5.52 -20.39 -1.29
CA THR A 129 -5.30 -19.85 0.06
C THR A 129 -4.43 -18.61 0.09
N THR A 130 -3.93 -18.14 -1.06
CA THR A 130 -2.98 -17.02 -1.13
C THR A 130 -3.53 -15.95 -2.06
N VAL A 131 -3.66 -14.71 -1.57
CA VAL A 131 -4.07 -13.56 -2.40
C VAL A 131 -2.93 -12.55 -2.42
N GLN A 132 -2.37 -12.30 -3.59
CA GLN A 132 -1.35 -11.29 -3.82
C GLN A 132 -1.99 -10.07 -4.46
N ILE A 133 -1.82 -8.91 -3.83
CA ILE A 133 -2.37 -7.63 -4.29
C ILE A 133 -1.17 -6.77 -4.67
N SER A 134 -1.11 -6.36 -5.93
CA SER A 134 -0.05 -5.50 -6.44
C SER A 134 -0.62 -4.24 -7.11
N GLY A 135 0.16 -3.17 -7.10
CA GLY A 135 -0.22 -1.89 -7.68
C GLY A 135 0.89 -0.86 -7.57
N ILE A 136 0.71 0.29 -8.20
CA ILE A 136 1.69 1.38 -8.17
C ILE A 136 1.50 2.29 -6.94
N ASP A 137 0.27 2.44 -6.45
CA ASP A 137 -0.03 3.25 -5.27
C ASP A 137 -0.03 2.40 -3.99
N ARG A 138 0.89 2.72 -3.07
CA ARG A 138 1.00 2.08 -1.77
C ARG A 138 -0.26 2.22 -0.92
N GLN A 139 -0.92 3.38 -0.97
CA GLN A 139 -2.12 3.64 -0.20
C GLN A 139 -3.27 2.76 -0.69
N GLN A 140 -3.51 2.76 -2.00
CA GLN A 140 -4.54 1.94 -2.61
C GLN A 140 -4.32 0.44 -2.37
N VAL A 141 -3.09 -0.05 -2.57
CA VAL A 141 -2.74 -1.47 -2.32
C VAL A 141 -3.00 -1.85 -0.86
N GLY A 142 -2.64 -0.97 0.08
CA GLY A 142 -2.91 -1.18 1.50
C GLY A 142 -4.39 -1.18 1.84
N GLN A 143 -5.16 -0.26 1.24
CA GLN A 143 -6.60 -0.13 1.43
C GLN A 143 -7.34 -1.39 0.95
N VAL A 144 -7.07 -1.84 -0.27
CA VAL A 144 -7.68 -3.07 -0.81
C VAL A 144 -7.33 -4.30 0.03
N ALA A 145 -6.08 -4.41 0.47
CA ALA A 145 -5.70 -5.51 1.35
C ALA A 145 -6.45 -5.47 2.70
N ALA A 146 -6.66 -4.28 3.24
CA ALA A 146 -7.42 -4.09 4.48
C ALA A 146 -8.92 -4.41 4.30
N GLU A 147 -9.51 -4.03 3.17
CA GLU A 147 -10.91 -4.34 2.82
C GLU A 147 -11.13 -5.84 2.65
N ILE A 148 -10.25 -6.54 1.94
CA ILE A 148 -10.32 -7.99 1.81
C ILE A 148 -10.20 -8.66 3.18
N ARG A 149 -9.22 -8.26 4.00
CA ARG A 149 -9.04 -8.77 5.37
C ARG A 149 -10.24 -8.48 6.27
N ARG A 150 -10.98 -7.39 6.03
CA ARG A 150 -12.12 -6.99 6.86
C ARG A 150 -13.26 -8.01 6.80
N TRP A 151 -13.46 -8.68 5.66
CA TRP A 151 -14.51 -9.69 5.50
C TRP A 151 -14.41 -10.79 6.56
N ARG A 152 -13.25 -11.43 6.68
CA ARG A 152 -13.02 -12.47 7.69
C ARG A 152 -11.69 -12.25 8.40
N ARG A 153 -11.70 -11.42 9.44
CA ARG A 153 -10.53 -11.18 10.29
C ARG A 153 -10.06 -12.48 10.97
N PRO A 154 -8.75 -12.61 11.27
CA PRO A 154 -8.25 -13.81 11.92
C PRO A 154 -8.82 -13.92 13.34
N GLU A 155 -9.40 -15.07 13.66
CA GLU A 155 -10.00 -15.33 14.97
C GLU A 155 -8.93 -15.54 16.05
N PRO A 156 -9.21 -15.21 17.33
CA PRO A 156 -8.23 -15.26 18.40
C PRO A 156 -7.96 -16.69 18.93
N TYR A 157 -8.64 -17.74 18.44
CA TYR A 157 -8.44 -19.11 18.95
C TYR A 157 -7.58 -19.94 17.98
N LYS A 158 -8.14 -20.34 16.84
CA LYS A 158 -7.42 -21.15 15.84
C LYS A 158 -6.75 -20.31 14.75
N GLY A 159 -6.91 -18.98 14.77
CA GLY A 159 -6.34 -18.09 13.76
C GLY A 159 -6.93 -18.29 12.36
N LYS A 160 -8.16 -18.82 12.25
CA LYS A 160 -8.91 -18.90 11.00
C LYS A 160 -9.34 -17.52 10.54
N GLY A 161 -9.22 -17.26 9.25
CA GLY A 161 -9.59 -16.01 8.59
C GLY A 161 -8.55 -15.63 7.55
N ILE A 162 -8.54 -14.35 7.20
CA ILE A 162 -7.59 -13.76 6.27
C ILE A 162 -6.60 -12.95 7.10
N LYS A 163 -5.31 -13.25 6.97
CA LYS A 163 -4.22 -12.55 7.67
C LYS A 163 -3.21 -12.01 6.66
N TYR A 164 -2.41 -11.03 7.06
CA TYR A 164 -1.24 -10.70 6.27
C TYR A 164 -0.18 -11.81 6.38
N ARG A 165 0.58 -12.01 5.30
CA ARG A 165 1.74 -12.90 5.34
C ARG A 165 2.71 -12.43 6.43
N GLY A 166 3.08 -13.34 7.34
CA GLY A 166 3.93 -13.06 8.49
C GLY A 166 3.25 -12.33 9.66
N GLU A 167 1.93 -12.11 9.63
CA GLU A 167 1.19 -11.53 10.75
C GLU A 167 1.17 -12.49 11.95
N PHE A 168 1.61 -12.01 13.12
CA PHE A 168 1.49 -12.74 14.37
C PHE A 168 0.08 -12.59 14.94
N ILE A 169 -0.64 -13.71 15.08
CA ILE A 169 -1.98 -13.74 15.66
C ILE A 169 -1.84 -14.17 17.11
N PHE A 170 -2.23 -13.29 18.03
CA PHE A 170 -2.30 -13.63 19.45
C PHE A 170 -3.42 -14.64 19.68
N ARG A 171 -3.03 -15.86 20.10
CA ARG A 171 -3.98 -16.96 20.34
C ARG A 171 -4.35 -17.05 21.81
N LYS A 172 -5.65 -17.17 22.07
CA LYS A 172 -6.22 -17.51 23.37
C LYS A 172 -6.46 -19.01 23.44
N GLU A 173 -6.26 -19.59 24.62
CA GLU A 173 -6.58 -21.00 24.83
C GLU A 173 -8.09 -21.25 24.65
N GLY A 174 -8.43 -22.30 23.92
CA GLY A 174 -9.78 -22.84 23.87
C GLY A 174 -10.05 -23.75 25.07
N LYS A 175 -11.30 -24.21 25.20
CA LYS A 175 -11.67 -25.21 26.22
C LYS A 175 -10.83 -26.48 26.01
N LYS A 176 -9.94 -26.79 26.96
CA LYS A 176 -9.24 -28.08 27.01
C LYS A 176 -10.29 -29.15 27.23
N LYS A 177 -10.31 -30.16 26.36
CA LYS A 177 -11.09 -31.37 26.55
C LYS A 177 -10.18 -32.42 27.15
#